data_AF-A0A8H5CYA4-F1
#
_entry.id   AF-A0A8H5CYA4-F1
#
_cell.length_a   1.000
_cell.length_b   1.000
_cell.length_c   1.000
_cell.angle_alpha   90.00
_cell.angle_beta   90.00
_cell.angle_gamma   90.00
#
_symmetry.space_group_name_H-M   'P 1'
#
loop_
_entity.id
_entity.type
_entity.pdbx_description
1 polymer ?
#
loop_
_entity_poly.entity_id
_entity_poly.type
_entity_poly.pdbx_seq_one_letter_code
_entity_poly.pdbx_strand_id
1 'polypeptide(L)'
;MKPSSEGPQASLDLTHVLYDDDSLFSLALALVTLSPILLMAAYAALAVQTREILIITMWAGQFACEGLNYVVKHIIKEERPNLSVGSGYGFPSSHSQYMGYFWAFLICHLYSRHRFSTTGSWVLDQAWRLLVYLAISGWAIAVAFSRYYLRYHEPHQILWGFGIGASGVYRPASPSPVPFPFPLFHELTPSIMVSLSFFLLSLPILSLAGSHSSWSIRRRHQAKHALKARNTDYTLEDHYSGQDFLDQWNFFDRADPTHGNVDYQSKADAVKKGLAYVQDDGTAVLRVDNTTHLSPGQNRASVRISSKKKYNGGLFIADFFTMPHGCSLWPAYWSVGPNWPSGGEIDILEGRNTQSKNQMTLHTSHGCSVVKDAVSKIVSSTVGNLQCASSGNDNTGCGFHDADERSYGHNFNINGGGVYAHLWNSKGITVWFFSRSEIPEDITSKNPNPDKWGTPSAFWAADSCSMDHFSDHSLVIDTTLCGDLAGNTFSGDGCPGSCSAFIQDPNNFHTARWKLNYISVYQSS
;
A
#
# COMPACT_ATOMS: atom_id res chain seq x y z
N MET A 1 -18.69 22.21 13.49
CA MET A 1 -17.53 21.66 14.23
C MET A 1 -16.74 20.82 13.25
N LYS A 2 -15.59 21.31 12.78
CA LYS A 2 -14.65 20.50 12.00
C LYS A 2 -14.15 19.40 12.95
N PRO A 3 -14.23 18.10 12.63
CA PRO A 3 -13.60 17.09 13.47
C PRO A 3 -12.10 17.36 13.49
N SER A 4 -11.60 17.81 14.64
CA SER A 4 -10.18 18.04 14.93
C SER A 4 -9.44 16.71 15.14
N SER A 5 -8.11 16.78 14.99
CA SER A 5 -7.05 15.77 15.12
C SER A 5 -6.92 14.74 13.98
N GLU A 6 -5.73 14.72 13.39
CA GLU A 6 -5.23 13.70 12.47
C GLU A 6 -4.92 12.42 13.26
N GLY A 7 -5.86 11.48 13.28
CA GLY A 7 -5.61 10.10 13.68
C GLY A 7 -4.85 9.35 12.59
N PRO A 8 -4.12 8.27 12.92
CA PRO A 8 -3.44 7.45 11.94
C PRO A 8 -4.44 6.87 10.93
N GLN A 9 -4.12 6.97 9.63
CA GLN A 9 -4.99 6.47 8.58
C GLN A 9 -4.53 5.08 8.11
N ALA A 10 -5.45 4.13 8.05
CA ALA A 10 -5.31 2.85 7.36
C ALA A 10 -6.08 2.87 6.04
N SER A 11 -5.76 1.93 5.15
CA SER A 11 -6.36 1.81 3.82
C SER A 11 -7.05 0.45 3.69
N LEU A 12 -8.24 0.40 3.11
CA LEU A 12 -8.86 -0.88 2.75
C LEU A 12 -8.12 -1.48 1.54
N ASP A 13 -7.47 -2.63 1.72
CA ASP A 13 -6.54 -3.27 0.77
C ASP A 13 -7.05 -3.40 -0.67
N LEU A 14 -8.36 -3.58 -0.86
CA LEU A 14 -8.95 -3.80 -2.18
C LEU A 14 -9.27 -2.51 -2.94
N THR A 15 -9.52 -1.40 -2.25
CA THR A 15 -10.14 -0.19 -2.83
C THR A 15 -9.45 1.11 -2.44
N HIS A 16 -8.36 1.02 -1.67
CA HIS A 16 -7.57 2.15 -1.19
C HIS A 16 -8.37 3.26 -0.48
N VAL A 17 -9.40 2.87 0.28
CA VAL A 17 -10.19 3.83 1.06
C VAL A 17 -9.47 4.09 2.38
N LEU A 18 -9.02 5.33 2.56
CA LEU A 18 -8.36 5.80 3.77
C LEU A 18 -9.39 6.07 4.88
N TYR A 19 -9.12 5.57 6.07
CA TYR A 19 -9.93 5.76 7.26
C TYR A 19 -9.05 5.78 8.51
N ASP A 20 -9.57 6.29 9.62
CA ASP A 20 -8.86 6.38 10.90
C ASP A 20 -8.84 4.99 11.58
N ASP A 21 -7.65 4.39 11.75
CA ASP A 21 -7.52 3.03 12.29
C ASP A 21 -7.82 2.93 13.79
N ASP A 22 -7.84 4.05 14.50
CA ASP A 22 -8.21 4.13 15.92
C ASP A 22 -9.74 4.24 16.12
N SER A 23 -10.53 4.35 15.04
CA SER A 23 -11.98 4.58 15.11
C SER A 23 -12.81 3.54 14.35
N LEU A 24 -13.53 2.69 15.09
CA LEU A 24 -14.52 1.75 14.53
C LEU A 24 -15.61 2.45 13.71
N PHE A 25 -15.96 3.69 14.07
CA PHE A 25 -16.93 4.47 13.31
C PHE A 25 -16.35 4.90 11.95
N SER A 26 -15.07 5.27 11.91
CA SER A 26 -14.37 5.59 10.67
C SER A 26 -14.25 4.36 9.77
N LEU A 27 -13.89 3.20 10.34
CA LEU A 27 -13.89 1.91 9.64
C LEU A 27 -15.29 1.55 9.08
N ALA A 28 -16.34 1.69 9.87
CA ALA A 28 -17.70 1.42 9.42
C ALA A 28 -18.11 2.32 8.24
N LEU A 29 -17.75 3.61 8.28
CA LEU A 29 -17.99 4.54 7.18
C LEU A 29 -17.13 4.21 5.94
N ALA A 30 -15.90 3.73 6.14
CA ALA A 30 -15.03 3.26 5.07
C ALA A 30 -15.64 2.06 4.34
N LEU A 31 -16.15 1.07 5.09
CA LEU A 31 -16.86 -0.08 4.53
C LEU A 31 -18.14 0.34 3.80
N VAL A 32 -18.94 1.23 4.39
CA VAL A 32 -20.16 1.76 3.75
C VAL A 32 -19.82 2.49 2.45
N THR A 33 -18.69 3.20 2.35
CA THR A 33 -18.28 3.90 1.13
C THR A 33 -18.05 2.95 -0.06
N LEU A 34 -17.82 1.65 0.18
CA LEU A 34 -17.66 0.63 -0.88
C LEU A 34 -18.96 0.23 -1.58
N SER A 35 -20.10 0.68 -1.06
CA SER A 35 -21.42 0.32 -1.58
C SER A 35 -21.60 0.52 -3.09
N PRO A 36 -21.14 1.62 -3.72
CA PRO A 36 -21.24 1.77 -5.18
C PRO A 36 -20.56 0.66 -5.97
N ILE A 37 -19.38 0.20 -5.53
CA ILE A 37 -18.62 -0.87 -6.20
C ILE A 37 -19.39 -2.19 -6.11
N LEU A 38 -19.89 -2.53 -4.91
CA LEU A 38 -20.69 -3.73 -4.68
C LEU A 38 -22.00 -3.71 -5.47
N LEU A 39 -22.67 -2.55 -5.51
CA LEU A 39 -23.89 -2.36 -6.29
C LEU A 39 -23.63 -2.51 -7.79
N MET A 40 -22.51 -2.01 -8.31
CA MET A 40 -22.16 -2.18 -9.73
C MET A 40 -21.96 -3.65 -10.10
N ALA A 41 -21.27 -4.42 -9.26
CA ALA A 41 -21.13 -5.86 -9.46
C ALA A 41 -22.48 -6.58 -9.37
N ALA A 42 -23.33 -6.21 -8.41
CA ALA A 42 -24.67 -6.76 -8.25
C ALA A 42 -25.56 -6.46 -9.47
N TYR A 43 -25.51 -5.25 -10.02
CA TYR A 43 -26.24 -4.90 -11.24
C TYR A 43 -25.77 -5.69 -12.45
N ALA A 44 -24.45 -5.86 -12.63
CA ALA A 44 -23.92 -6.64 -13.73
C ALA A 44 -24.41 -8.11 -13.65
N ALA A 45 -24.33 -8.72 -12.46
CA ALA A 45 -24.80 -10.07 -12.23
C ALA A 45 -26.31 -10.22 -12.49
N LEU A 46 -27.12 -9.32 -11.93
CA LEU A 46 -28.57 -9.33 -12.10
C LEU A 46 -28.98 -9.05 -13.55
N ALA A 47 -28.34 -8.10 -14.23
CA ALA A 47 -28.63 -7.79 -15.63
C ALA A 47 -28.40 -9.00 -16.55
N VAL A 48 -27.32 -9.77 -16.31
CA VAL A 48 -27.02 -10.99 -17.07
C VAL A 48 -27.98 -12.12 -16.71
N GLN A 49 -28.30 -12.29 -15.43
CA GLN A 49 -29.07 -13.42 -14.94
C GLN A 49 -30.57 -13.27 -15.18
N THR A 50 -31.16 -12.10 -14.87
CA THR A 50 -32.60 -11.87 -14.99
C THR A 50 -32.98 -11.30 -16.34
N ARG A 51 -32.05 -10.61 -17.01
CA ARG A 51 -32.29 -9.87 -18.27
C ARG A 51 -33.47 -8.88 -18.15
N GLU A 52 -33.76 -8.43 -16.93
CA GLU A 52 -34.84 -7.49 -16.69
C GLU A 52 -34.45 -6.08 -17.15
N ILE A 53 -35.27 -5.50 -18.02
CA ILE A 53 -35.05 -4.14 -18.55
C ILE A 53 -34.94 -3.10 -17.43
N LEU A 54 -35.60 -3.33 -16.29
CA LEU A 54 -35.52 -2.46 -15.13
C LEU A 54 -34.08 -2.38 -14.58
N ILE A 55 -33.45 -3.53 -14.36
CA ILE A 55 -32.09 -3.62 -13.84
C ILE A 55 -31.10 -3.06 -14.86
N ILE A 56 -31.27 -3.39 -16.14
CA ILE A 56 -30.43 -2.85 -17.23
C ILE A 56 -30.54 -1.33 -17.31
N THR A 57 -31.75 -0.77 -17.19
CA THR A 57 -31.98 0.68 -17.23
C THR A 57 -31.34 1.37 -16.02
N MET A 58 -31.50 0.79 -14.83
CA MET A 58 -30.87 1.31 -13.62
C MET A 58 -29.35 1.29 -13.72
N TRP A 59 -28.78 0.22 -14.26
CA TRP A 59 -27.33 0.08 -14.46
C TRP A 59 -26.79 1.05 -15.52
N ALA A 60 -27.47 1.18 -16.65
CA ALA A 60 -27.11 2.15 -17.68
C ALA A 60 -27.16 3.59 -17.17
N GLY A 61 -28.13 3.93 -16.31
CA GLY A 61 -28.20 5.23 -15.66
C GLY A 61 -27.03 5.51 -14.72
N GLN A 62 -26.46 4.49 -14.08
CA GLN A 62 -25.24 4.66 -13.26
C GLN A 62 -24.02 5.01 -14.13
N PHE A 63 -23.84 4.36 -15.28
CA PHE A 63 -22.80 4.74 -16.24
C PHE A 63 -23.00 6.15 -16.80
N ALA A 64 -24.25 6.53 -17.08
CA ALA A 64 -24.56 7.90 -17.51
C ALA A 64 -24.22 8.92 -16.42
N CYS A 65 -24.48 8.60 -15.14
CA CYS A 65 -24.08 9.43 -14.02
C CYS A 65 -22.56 9.56 -13.92
N GLU A 66 -21.81 8.47 -14.06
CA GLU A 66 -20.34 8.51 -14.03
C GLU A 66 -19.77 9.33 -15.20
N GLY A 67 -20.31 9.15 -16.41
CA GLY A 67 -19.93 9.95 -17.58
C GLY A 67 -20.22 11.44 -17.39
N LEU A 68 -21.40 11.79 -16.86
CA LEU A 68 -21.75 13.18 -16.55
C LEU A 68 -20.84 13.75 -15.45
N ASN A 69 -20.57 12.97 -14.39
CA ASN A 69 -19.67 13.37 -13.31
C ASN A 69 -18.27 13.69 -13.85
N TYR A 70 -17.73 12.82 -14.71
CA TYR A 70 -16.45 13.02 -15.38
C TYR A 70 -16.44 14.33 -16.18
N VAL A 71 -17.46 14.59 -17.01
CA VAL A 71 -17.54 15.83 -17.80
C VAL A 71 -17.58 17.07 -16.90
N VAL A 72 -18.44 17.08 -15.88
CA VAL A 72 -18.58 18.23 -14.98
C VAL A 72 -17.27 18.49 -14.20
N LYS A 73 -16.59 17.43 -13.74
CA LYS A 73 -15.27 17.52 -13.10
C LYS A 73 -14.23 18.21 -13.96
N HIS A 74 -14.21 17.91 -15.26
CA HIS A 74 -13.22 18.48 -16.20
C HIS A 74 -13.58 19.89 -16.68
N ILE A 75 -14.83 20.32 -16.52
CA ILE A 75 -15.26 21.70 -16.77
C ILE A 75 -14.95 22.60 -15.56
N ILE A 76 -15.37 22.17 -14.37
CA ILE A 76 -15.34 23.02 -13.16
C ILE A 76 -13.98 22.95 -12.46
N LYS A 77 -13.31 21.80 -12.48
CA LYS A 77 -11.96 21.60 -11.97
C LYS A 77 -11.74 22.02 -10.50
N GLU A 78 -12.78 21.95 -9.69
CA GLU A 78 -12.69 22.28 -8.27
C GLU A 78 -11.91 21.19 -7.52
N GLU A 79 -11.01 21.59 -6.64
CA GLU A 79 -10.14 20.68 -5.89
C GLU A 79 -10.86 20.00 -4.71
N ARG A 80 -10.26 18.93 -4.17
CA ARG A 80 -10.75 18.24 -2.98
C ARG A 80 -10.29 18.95 -1.70
N PRO A 81 -10.98 18.78 -0.55
CA PRO A 81 -10.52 19.29 0.75
C PRO A 81 -9.12 18.83 1.13
N ASN A 82 -8.79 17.58 0.79
CA ASN A 82 -7.53 16.95 1.14
C ASN A 82 -6.96 16.23 -0.10
N LEU A 83 -5.85 16.76 -0.62
CA LEU A 83 -5.17 16.22 -1.79
C LEU A 83 -4.50 14.87 -1.54
N SER A 84 -4.25 14.50 -0.27
CA SER A 84 -3.66 13.22 0.12
C SER A 84 -4.63 12.03 0.04
N VAL A 85 -5.94 12.29 -0.03
CA VAL A 85 -6.98 11.25 0.12
C VAL A 85 -7.57 10.81 -1.24
N GLY A 86 -7.10 11.37 -2.35
CA GLY A 86 -7.41 10.85 -3.68
C GLY A 86 -7.02 11.80 -4.80
N SER A 87 -6.75 11.24 -5.99
CA SER A 87 -6.36 12.02 -7.17
C SER A 87 -7.55 12.66 -7.90
N GLY A 88 -7.29 13.77 -8.60
CA GLY A 88 -8.24 14.47 -9.47
C GLY A 88 -9.28 15.35 -8.76
N TYR A 89 -10.15 15.97 -9.56
CA TYR A 89 -11.10 17.00 -9.12
C TYR A 89 -12.20 16.47 -8.18
N GLY A 90 -12.57 17.30 -7.20
CA GLY A 90 -13.51 17.00 -6.12
C GLY A 90 -14.98 17.28 -6.48
N PHE A 91 -15.27 18.26 -7.34
CA PHE A 91 -16.64 18.64 -7.66
C PHE A 91 -17.15 18.07 -9.00
N PRO A 92 -18.34 17.43 -9.04
CA PRO A 92 -19.16 16.98 -7.91
C PRO A 92 -18.67 15.61 -7.39
N SER A 93 -19.07 15.25 -6.17
CA SER A 93 -18.72 13.94 -5.59
C SER A 93 -19.36 12.78 -6.37
N SER A 94 -18.55 11.90 -6.96
CA SER A 94 -19.01 10.75 -7.76
C SER A 94 -19.81 9.76 -6.93
N HIS A 95 -19.34 9.43 -5.72
CA HIS A 95 -20.04 8.52 -4.81
C HIS A 95 -21.39 9.10 -4.36
N SER A 96 -21.44 10.41 -4.11
CA SER A 96 -22.69 11.09 -3.74
C SER A 96 -23.67 11.11 -4.92
N GLN A 97 -23.18 11.38 -6.14
CA GLN A 97 -23.99 11.38 -7.36
C GLN A 97 -24.55 10.00 -7.69
N TYR A 98 -23.72 8.96 -7.61
CA TYR A 98 -24.12 7.57 -7.79
C TYR A 98 -25.25 7.19 -6.82
N MET A 99 -25.11 7.54 -5.54
CA MET A 99 -26.10 7.23 -4.52
C MET A 99 -27.36 8.10 -4.61
N GLY A 100 -27.24 9.34 -5.09
CA GLY A 100 -28.38 10.19 -5.40
C GLY A 100 -29.26 9.60 -6.51
N TYR A 101 -28.65 9.09 -7.58
CA TYR A 101 -29.37 8.40 -8.65
C TYR A 101 -29.97 7.07 -8.17
N PHE A 102 -29.19 6.25 -7.47
CA PHE A 102 -29.65 4.99 -6.86
C PHE A 102 -30.91 5.20 -6.00
N TRP A 103 -30.83 6.18 -5.09
CA TRP A 103 -31.90 6.54 -4.19
C TRP A 103 -33.13 7.00 -4.97
N ALA A 104 -32.99 8.00 -5.84
CA ALA A 104 -34.13 8.55 -6.57
C ALA A 104 -34.79 7.48 -7.46
N PHE A 105 -34.01 6.65 -8.14
CA PHE A 105 -34.52 5.62 -9.02
C PHE A 105 -35.32 4.57 -8.25
N LEU A 106 -34.76 4.03 -7.16
CA LEU A 106 -35.44 3.03 -6.34
C LEU A 106 -36.66 3.60 -5.64
N ILE A 107 -36.59 4.80 -5.05
CA ILE A 107 -37.74 5.42 -4.40
C ILE A 107 -38.85 5.65 -5.42
N CYS A 108 -38.54 6.20 -6.60
CA CYS A 108 -39.54 6.39 -7.65
C CYS A 108 -40.14 5.07 -8.14
N HIS A 109 -39.31 4.03 -8.32
CA HIS A 109 -39.76 2.70 -8.74
C HIS A 109 -40.66 2.05 -7.68
N LEU A 110 -40.22 2.04 -6.43
CA LEU A 110 -40.95 1.43 -5.32
C LEU A 110 -42.27 2.15 -5.07
N TYR A 111 -42.30 3.47 -5.19
CA TYR A 111 -43.51 4.26 -5.04
C TYR A 111 -44.50 4.07 -6.21
N SER A 112 -43.99 4.05 -7.45
CA SER A 112 -44.85 4.15 -8.64
C SER A 112 -45.19 2.81 -9.29
N ARG A 113 -44.38 1.77 -9.05
CA ARG A 113 -44.44 0.50 -9.81
C ARG A 113 -44.48 -0.72 -8.93
N HIS A 114 -43.76 -0.71 -7.80
CA HIS A 114 -43.68 -1.90 -6.95
C HIS A 114 -44.96 -2.10 -6.14
N ARG A 115 -45.41 -3.36 -6.05
CA ARG A 115 -46.55 -3.76 -5.22
C ARG A 115 -46.04 -4.62 -4.08
N PHE A 116 -45.96 -4.04 -2.88
CA PHE A 116 -45.62 -4.77 -1.67
C PHE A 116 -46.71 -5.78 -1.32
N SER A 117 -46.30 -7.01 -0.98
CA SER A 117 -47.19 -8.03 -0.43
C SER A 117 -47.85 -7.53 0.86
N THR A 118 -49.16 -7.77 1.00
CA THR A 118 -49.91 -7.38 2.20
C THR A 118 -49.85 -8.47 3.26
N THR A 119 -49.72 -8.06 4.51
CA THR A 119 -49.85 -8.92 5.69
C THR A 119 -51.29 -9.02 6.19
N GLY A 120 -52.22 -8.26 5.59
CA GLY A 120 -53.60 -8.11 6.05
C GLY A 120 -53.80 -7.02 7.12
N SER A 121 -52.70 -6.48 7.69
CA SER A 121 -52.74 -5.35 8.62
C SER A 121 -52.22 -4.08 7.93
N TRP A 122 -53.09 -3.09 7.77
CA TRP A 122 -52.71 -1.81 7.15
C TRP A 122 -51.55 -1.15 7.89
N VAL A 123 -51.51 -1.22 9.22
CA VAL A 123 -50.44 -0.61 10.03
C VAL A 123 -49.10 -1.29 9.77
N LEU A 124 -49.05 -2.62 9.74
CA LEU A 124 -47.82 -3.36 9.47
C LEU A 124 -47.33 -3.12 8.04
N ASP A 125 -48.25 -3.06 7.07
CA ASP A 125 -47.92 -2.79 5.68
C ASP A 125 -47.35 -1.36 5.48
N GLN A 126 -47.91 -0.35 6.16
CA GLN A 126 -47.37 1.00 6.13
C GLN A 126 -46.03 1.11 6.87
N ALA A 127 -45.89 0.46 8.03
CA ALA A 127 -44.65 0.44 8.78
C ALA A 127 -43.52 -0.22 7.98
N TRP A 128 -43.81 -1.32 7.27
CA TRP A 128 -42.85 -1.99 6.39
C TRP A 128 -42.42 -1.09 5.22
N ARG A 129 -43.36 -0.43 4.55
CA ARG A 129 -43.05 0.53 3.47
C ARG A 129 -42.17 1.67 3.97
N LEU A 130 -42.52 2.25 5.11
CA LEU A 130 -41.74 3.30 5.75
C LEU A 130 -40.33 2.81 6.08
N LEU A 131 -40.20 1.61 6.66
CA LEU A 131 -38.91 1.00 6.99
C LEU A 131 -38.04 0.84 5.74
N VAL A 132 -38.58 0.33 4.64
CA VAL A 132 -37.84 0.16 3.37
C VAL A 132 -37.38 1.51 2.83
N TYR A 133 -38.24 2.53 2.80
CA TYR A 133 -37.87 3.86 2.34
C TYR A 133 -36.80 4.52 3.22
N LEU A 134 -36.92 4.38 4.54
CA LEU A 134 -35.93 4.88 5.49
C LEU A 134 -34.60 4.14 5.36
N ALA A 135 -34.62 2.83 5.11
CA ALA A 135 -33.41 2.04 4.92
C ALA A 135 -32.65 2.46 3.64
N ILE A 136 -33.36 2.61 2.50
CA ILE A 136 -32.74 3.05 1.23
C ILE A 136 -32.20 4.48 1.36
N SER A 137 -32.99 5.39 1.96
CA SER A 137 -32.58 6.77 2.18
C SER A 137 -31.40 6.86 3.15
N GLY A 138 -31.45 6.12 4.25
CA GLY A 138 -30.39 6.03 5.25
C GLY A 138 -29.10 5.50 4.64
N TRP A 139 -29.17 4.47 3.78
CA TRP A 139 -27.99 3.94 3.09
C TRP A 139 -27.37 4.97 2.14
N ALA A 140 -28.17 5.62 1.30
CA ALA A 140 -27.69 6.65 0.38
C ALA A 140 -27.05 7.84 1.11
N ILE A 141 -27.69 8.29 2.20
CA ILE A 141 -27.18 9.36 3.05
C ILE A 141 -25.92 8.92 3.78
N ALA A 142 -25.84 7.69 4.28
CA ALA A 142 -24.65 7.19 4.97
C ALA A 142 -23.43 7.14 4.03
N VAL A 143 -23.60 6.70 2.78
CA VAL A 143 -22.52 6.75 1.78
C VAL A 143 -22.14 8.20 1.48
N ALA A 144 -23.09 9.10 1.26
CA ALA A 144 -22.79 10.51 1.00
C ALA A 144 -22.06 11.17 2.20
N PHE A 145 -22.52 10.90 3.41
CA PHE A 145 -21.93 11.39 4.66
C PHE A 145 -20.53 10.81 4.90
N SER A 146 -20.28 9.55 4.54
CA SER A 146 -18.94 8.96 4.63
C SER A 146 -17.91 9.78 3.86
N ARG A 147 -18.29 10.39 2.73
CA ARG A 147 -17.38 11.22 1.90
C ARG A 147 -17.00 12.53 2.60
N TYR A 148 -17.88 13.06 3.44
CA TYR A 148 -17.59 14.22 4.27
C TYR A 148 -16.72 13.83 5.47
N TYR A 149 -17.15 12.79 6.21
CA TYR A 149 -16.49 12.38 7.45
C TYR A 149 -15.05 11.89 7.20
N LEU A 150 -14.85 11.08 6.16
CA LEU A 150 -13.53 10.59 5.71
C LEU A 150 -12.73 11.67 4.95
N ARG A 151 -13.21 12.92 4.91
CA ARG A 151 -12.54 14.09 4.33
C ARG A 151 -12.20 13.97 2.83
N TYR A 152 -12.96 13.18 2.08
CA TYR A 152 -12.80 13.06 0.64
C TYR A 152 -13.41 14.23 -0.14
N HIS A 153 -14.47 14.84 0.38
CA HIS A 153 -15.25 15.90 -0.30
C HIS A 153 -15.80 16.95 0.68
N GLU A 154 -15.91 18.19 0.22
CA GLU A 154 -16.60 19.26 0.96
C GLU A 154 -18.13 19.07 0.93
N PRO A 155 -18.89 19.62 1.89
CA PRO A 155 -20.34 19.50 1.94
C PRO A 155 -21.04 19.90 0.64
N HIS A 156 -20.63 21.00 -0.01
CA HIS A 156 -21.27 21.43 -1.25
C HIS A 156 -21.00 20.48 -2.41
N GLN A 157 -19.80 19.89 -2.51
CA GLN A 157 -19.47 18.88 -3.52
C GLN A 157 -20.35 17.63 -3.38
N ILE A 158 -20.69 17.28 -2.14
CA ILE A 158 -21.56 16.14 -1.81
C ILE A 158 -23.01 16.48 -2.13
N LEU A 159 -23.51 17.65 -1.71
CA LEU A 159 -24.89 18.09 -1.94
C LEU A 159 -25.19 18.23 -3.44
N TRP A 160 -24.29 18.87 -4.19
CA TRP A 160 -24.44 19.00 -5.64
C TRP A 160 -24.35 17.64 -6.34
N GLY A 161 -23.41 16.78 -5.94
CA GLY A 161 -23.34 15.41 -6.45
C GLY A 161 -24.67 14.67 -6.26
N PHE A 162 -25.19 14.63 -5.03
CA PHE A 162 -26.44 13.95 -4.72
C PHE A 162 -27.61 14.51 -5.53
N GLY A 163 -27.73 15.84 -5.61
CA GLY A 163 -28.78 16.52 -6.36
C GLY A 163 -28.73 16.24 -7.87
N ILE A 164 -27.54 16.26 -8.47
CA ILE A 164 -27.33 15.91 -9.89
C ILE A 164 -27.71 14.45 -10.15
N GLY A 165 -27.34 13.54 -9.25
CA GLY A 165 -27.72 12.13 -9.37
C GLY A 165 -29.22 11.93 -9.28
N ALA A 166 -29.85 12.56 -8.29
CA ALA A 166 -31.30 12.45 -8.06
C ALA A 166 -32.12 13.04 -9.23
N SER A 167 -31.63 14.09 -9.90
CA SER A 167 -32.31 14.70 -11.05
C SER A 167 -32.21 13.87 -12.34
N GLY A 168 -31.26 12.93 -12.42
CA GLY A 168 -31.10 12.02 -13.56
C GLY A 168 -32.26 11.03 -13.75
N VAL A 169 -33.18 10.94 -12.79
CA VAL A 169 -34.37 10.10 -12.88
C VAL A 169 -35.49 10.84 -13.61
N TYR A 170 -35.38 10.93 -14.94
CA TYR A 170 -36.48 11.42 -15.77
C TYR A 170 -37.56 10.35 -15.88
N ARG A 171 -38.78 10.68 -15.44
CA ARG A 171 -39.97 9.82 -15.44
C ARG A 171 -40.24 9.34 -16.88
N PRO A 172 -40.14 8.04 -17.24
CA PRO A 172 -40.79 7.56 -18.44
C PRO A 172 -42.29 7.54 -18.15
N ALA A 173 -42.98 8.60 -18.57
CA ALA A 173 -44.42 8.58 -18.69
C ALA A 173 -44.79 7.55 -19.78
N SER A 174 -45.62 6.58 -19.40
CA SER A 174 -46.29 5.58 -20.25
C SER A 174 -45.50 4.30 -20.63
N PRO A 175 -46.14 3.11 -20.53
CA PRO A 175 -45.55 1.84 -20.91
C PRO A 175 -45.74 1.59 -22.41
N SER A 176 -44.65 1.33 -23.12
CA SER A 176 -44.72 0.58 -24.37
C SER A 176 -43.70 -0.53 -24.27
N PRO A 177 -44.10 -1.81 -24.30
CA PRO A 177 -43.13 -2.87 -24.49
C PRO A 177 -42.62 -2.71 -25.93
N VAL A 178 -41.45 -2.11 -26.09
CA VAL A 178 -40.77 -2.13 -27.39
C VAL A 178 -40.06 -3.49 -27.45
N PRO A 179 -40.49 -4.44 -28.28
CA PRO A 179 -39.73 -5.66 -28.48
C PRO A 179 -38.56 -5.28 -29.39
N PHE A 180 -37.38 -5.08 -28.83
CA PHE A 180 -36.17 -4.94 -29.65
C PHE A 180 -35.60 -6.34 -29.94
N PRO A 181 -35.36 -6.68 -31.22
CA PRO A 181 -34.79 -7.96 -31.60
C PRO A 181 -33.28 -7.86 -31.53
N PHE A 182 -32.65 -8.53 -30.57
CA PHE A 182 -31.23 -8.89 -30.68
C PHE A 182 -31.06 -10.39 -30.46
N PRO A 183 -30.65 -11.15 -31.49
CA PRO A 183 -30.38 -12.59 -31.38
C PRO A 183 -29.00 -12.90 -30.77
N LEU A 184 -28.27 -11.91 -30.24
CA LEU A 184 -26.86 -12.07 -29.83
C LEU A 184 -26.63 -12.83 -28.52
N PHE A 185 -27.68 -13.05 -27.71
CA PHE A 185 -27.59 -13.77 -26.43
C PHE A 185 -28.45 -15.04 -26.37
N HIS A 186 -28.89 -15.53 -27.53
CA HIS A 186 -29.72 -16.73 -27.61
C HIS A 186 -28.91 -18.04 -27.58
N GLU A 187 -27.59 -17.98 -27.71
CA GLU A 187 -26.71 -19.16 -27.74
C GLU A 187 -25.69 -19.23 -26.58
N LEU A 188 -26.04 -18.72 -25.40
CA LEU A 188 -25.31 -19.09 -24.19
C LEU A 188 -26.14 -20.13 -23.45
N THR A 189 -25.74 -21.40 -23.61
CA THR A 189 -26.34 -22.53 -22.94
C THR A 189 -26.33 -22.30 -21.41
N PRO A 190 -27.30 -22.85 -20.65
CA PRO A 190 -27.39 -22.67 -19.20
C PRO A 190 -26.06 -22.97 -18.47
N SER A 191 -25.26 -23.88 -19.03
CA SER A 191 -23.94 -24.27 -18.52
C SER A 191 -22.87 -23.17 -18.58
N ILE A 192 -22.91 -22.29 -19.60
CA ILE A 192 -21.96 -21.17 -19.73
C ILE A 192 -22.39 -20.00 -18.82
N MET A 193 -23.69 -19.79 -18.63
CA MET A 193 -24.22 -18.74 -17.74
C MET A 193 -23.96 -19.03 -16.26
N VAL A 194 -24.08 -20.29 -15.82
CA VAL A 194 -23.69 -20.69 -14.46
C VAL A 194 -22.18 -20.46 -14.24
N SER A 195 -21.36 -20.73 -15.25
CA SER A 195 -19.90 -20.54 -15.16
C SER A 195 -19.49 -19.05 -15.05
N LEU A 196 -20.19 -18.13 -15.73
CA LEU A 196 -19.95 -16.69 -15.61
C LEU A 196 -20.49 -16.09 -14.30
N SER A 197 -21.63 -16.58 -13.80
CA SER A 197 -22.16 -16.20 -12.49
C SER A 197 -21.25 -16.68 -11.35
N PHE A 198 -20.68 -17.89 -11.44
CA PHE A 198 -19.66 -18.34 -10.50
C PHE A 198 -18.37 -17.53 -10.64
N PHE A 199 -17.91 -17.16 -11.85
CA PHE A 199 -16.71 -16.33 -12.03
C PHE A 199 -16.83 -14.90 -11.47
N LEU A 200 -18.03 -14.31 -11.52
CA LEU A 200 -18.29 -12.94 -11.01
C LEU A 200 -18.66 -12.92 -9.51
N LEU A 201 -19.24 -14.00 -8.99
CA LEU A 201 -19.48 -14.21 -7.54
C LEU A 201 -18.30 -14.88 -6.82
N SER A 202 -17.31 -15.42 -7.53
CA SER A 202 -16.10 -16.01 -6.93
C SER A 202 -14.97 -15.01 -6.72
N LEU A 203 -15.02 -13.84 -7.35
CA LEU A 203 -14.03 -12.77 -7.13
C LEU A 203 -13.98 -12.27 -5.68
N PRO A 204 -15.06 -12.37 -4.86
CA PRO A 204 -14.97 -12.13 -3.41
C PRO A 204 -15.01 -13.40 -2.54
N ILE A 205 -15.22 -14.61 -3.08
CA ILE A 205 -15.47 -15.84 -2.27
C ILE A 205 -14.37 -16.90 -2.42
N LEU A 206 -13.50 -16.85 -3.45
CA LEU A 206 -12.34 -17.75 -3.52
C LEU A 206 -11.16 -17.35 -2.60
N SER A 207 -11.28 -16.28 -1.81
CA SER A 207 -10.32 -15.87 -0.78
C SER A 207 -10.56 -16.53 0.59
N LEU A 208 -11.50 -17.47 0.72
CA LEU A 208 -11.89 -18.07 2.00
C LEU A 208 -11.83 -19.62 2.09
N ALA A 209 -11.34 -20.34 1.08
CA ALA A 209 -11.13 -21.79 1.20
C ALA A 209 -9.91 -22.28 0.39
N GLY A 210 -8.98 -22.95 1.07
CA GLY A 210 -7.70 -23.41 0.50
C GLY A 210 -7.74 -24.72 -0.27
N SER A 211 -6.60 -24.97 -0.95
CA SER A 211 -6.05 -26.26 -1.40
C SER A 211 -6.85 -27.17 -2.34
N HIS A 212 -6.43 -27.26 -3.61
CA HIS A 212 -5.84 -28.47 -4.23
C HIS A 212 -5.92 -28.44 -5.78
N SER A 213 -4.77 -28.75 -6.39
CA SER A 213 -4.52 -29.44 -7.68
C SER A 213 -5.60 -29.46 -8.78
N SER A 214 -5.24 -29.06 -10.00
CA SER A 214 -4.75 -29.98 -11.04
C SER A 214 -4.79 -29.42 -12.48
N TRP A 215 -3.84 -29.95 -13.27
CA TRP A 215 -3.91 -30.23 -14.72
C TRP A 215 -3.59 -29.14 -15.76
N SER A 216 -2.37 -29.26 -16.28
CA SER A 216 -1.82 -28.54 -17.42
C SER A 216 -2.33 -29.04 -18.77
N ILE A 217 -2.79 -28.12 -19.62
CA ILE A 217 -2.94 -28.36 -21.07
C ILE A 217 -1.67 -27.86 -21.78
N ARG A 218 -0.90 -28.80 -22.34
CA ARG A 218 0.28 -28.53 -23.16
C ARG A 218 -0.12 -27.78 -24.44
N ARG A 219 0.49 -26.62 -24.68
CA ARG A 219 0.70 -26.09 -26.03
C ARG A 219 2.19 -26.08 -26.34
N ARG A 220 2.58 -26.89 -27.32
CA ARG A 220 3.90 -26.88 -27.95
C ARG A 220 4.06 -25.59 -28.74
N HIS A 221 5.06 -24.77 -28.44
CA HIS A 221 5.73 -23.96 -29.47
C HIS A 221 7.24 -23.87 -29.20
N GLN A 222 7.96 -24.45 -30.16
CA GLN A 222 9.32 -24.25 -30.64
C GLN A 222 10.41 -23.73 -29.67
N ALA A 223 11.36 -24.63 -29.44
CA ALA A 223 12.63 -24.40 -28.78
C ALA A 223 13.48 -23.34 -29.49
N LYS A 224 13.88 -22.31 -28.75
CA LYS A 224 15.20 -21.69 -28.91
C LYS A 224 16.08 -22.30 -27.83
N HIS A 225 17.28 -22.75 -28.20
CA HIS A 225 18.27 -23.26 -27.28
C HIS A 225 18.71 -22.16 -26.32
N ALA A 226 18.00 -22.02 -25.20
CA ALA A 226 18.50 -21.31 -24.03
C ALA A 226 19.49 -22.25 -23.33
N LEU A 227 20.70 -21.75 -23.11
CA LEU A 227 21.63 -22.34 -22.15
C LEU A 227 20.85 -22.59 -20.85
N LYS A 228 20.83 -23.84 -20.38
CA LYS A 228 20.21 -24.18 -19.09
C LYS A 228 20.97 -23.41 -18.00
N ALA A 229 20.39 -22.31 -17.54
CA ALA A 229 20.73 -21.75 -16.24
C ALA A 229 20.51 -22.87 -15.21
N ARG A 230 21.53 -23.12 -14.39
CA ARG A 230 21.42 -24.05 -13.27
C ARG A 230 20.43 -23.40 -12.30
N ASN A 231 19.23 -23.95 -12.17
CA ASN A 231 18.24 -23.46 -11.21
C ASN A 231 18.84 -23.67 -9.81
N THR A 232 19.24 -22.60 -9.15
CA THR A 232 19.65 -22.65 -7.74
C THR A 232 18.37 -22.64 -6.93
N ASP A 233 18.08 -23.74 -6.25
CA ASP A 233 16.93 -23.81 -5.36
C ASP A 233 17.26 -23.09 -4.04
N TYR A 234 16.32 -22.30 -3.53
CA TYR A 234 16.45 -21.56 -2.27
C TYR A 234 15.55 -22.16 -1.21
N THR A 235 16.12 -22.57 -0.08
CA THR A 235 15.39 -23.15 1.06
C THR A 235 15.27 -22.13 2.18
N LEU A 236 14.06 -21.99 2.75
CA LEU A 236 13.80 -21.08 3.87
C LEU A 236 14.65 -21.49 5.09
N GLU A 237 15.45 -20.55 5.57
CA GLU A 237 16.29 -20.73 6.75
C GLU A 237 15.69 -20.06 7.99
N ASP A 238 15.28 -18.79 7.85
CA ASP A 238 14.71 -18.00 8.95
C ASP A 238 13.48 -17.23 8.47
N HIS A 239 12.49 -17.09 9.35
CA HIS A 239 11.26 -16.33 9.10
C HIS A 239 10.90 -15.50 10.34
N TYR A 240 11.16 -14.20 10.27
CA TYR A 240 10.85 -13.23 11.32
C TYR A 240 9.45 -12.65 11.07
N SER A 241 8.46 -13.06 11.86
CA SER A 241 7.07 -12.59 11.76
C SER A 241 6.31 -12.89 13.05
N GLY A 242 5.15 -12.26 13.27
CA GLY A 242 4.24 -12.67 14.34
C GLY A 242 4.66 -12.22 15.73
N GLN A 243 4.00 -12.77 16.76
CA GLN A 243 4.07 -12.26 18.13
C GLN A 243 5.46 -12.34 18.76
N ASP A 244 6.30 -13.28 18.32
CA ASP A 244 7.67 -13.45 18.76
C ASP A 244 8.68 -12.64 17.94
N PHE A 245 8.22 -11.81 16.97
CA PHE A 245 9.10 -11.01 16.12
C PHE A 245 10.15 -10.27 16.95
N LEU A 246 9.74 -9.51 17.97
CA LEU A 246 10.66 -8.70 18.79
C LEU A 246 11.62 -9.53 19.67
N ASP A 247 11.37 -10.83 19.86
CA ASP A 247 12.24 -11.72 20.63
C ASP A 247 13.47 -12.17 19.84
N GLN A 248 13.43 -12.08 18.52
CA GLN A 248 14.52 -12.49 17.62
C GLN A 248 15.55 -11.38 17.37
N TRP A 249 15.35 -10.19 17.94
CA TRP A 249 16.17 -9.01 17.70
C TRP A 249 16.76 -8.44 19.00
N ASN A 250 17.94 -7.85 18.89
CA ASN A 250 18.58 -7.06 19.92
C ASN A 250 18.22 -5.59 19.74
N PHE A 251 17.93 -4.89 20.83
CA PHE A 251 17.68 -3.45 20.83
C PHE A 251 18.97 -2.70 21.15
N PHE A 252 19.35 -1.78 20.27
CA PHE A 252 20.46 -0.87 20.49
C PHE A 252 19.95 0.34 21.27
N ASP A 253 20.59 0.67 22.39
CA ASP A 253 20.16 1.71 23.34
C ASP A 253 21.28 2.69 23.70
N ARG A 254 22.24 2.85 22.77
CA ARG A 254 23.39 3.74 22.94
C ARG A 254 23.25 4.97 22.05
N ALA A 255 24.18 5.91 22.20
CA ALA A 255 24.29 7.07 21.33
C ALA A 255 24.38 6.64 19.85
N ASP A 256 23.67 7.36 19.01
CA ASP A 256 23.61 7.08 17.58
C ASP A 256 25.00 7.28 16.92
N PRO A 257 25.56 6.25 16.26
CA PRO A 257 26.82 6.38 15.53
C PRO A 257 26.79 7.44 14.42
N THR A 258 25.61 7.79 13.92
CA THR A 258 25.42 8.83 12.88
C THR A 258 25.08 10.21 13.44
N HIS A 259 25.30 10.40 14.75
CA HIS A 259 25.12 11.66 15.48
C HIS A 259 23.72 12.26 15.37
N GLY A 260 22.69 11.43 15.17
CA GLY A 260 21.31 11.84 15.14
C GLY A 260 20.80 12.41 16.46
N ASN A 261 19.78 13.27 16.37
CA ASN A 261 19.03 13.76 17.52
C ASN A 261 17.99 12.74 18.00
N VAL A 262 18.46 11.53 18.25
CA VAL A 262 17.67 10.35 18.60
C VAL A 262 18.10 9.80 19.95
N ASP A 263 17.13 9.28 20.70
CA ASP A 263 17.33 8.56 21.96
C ASP A 263 16.86 7.11 21.74
N TYR A 264 17.77 6.22 21.34
CA TYR A 264 17.40 4.84 21.08
C TYR A 264 17.08 4.11 22.39
N GLN A 265 15.92 3.46 22.44
CA GLN A 265 15.40 2.87 23.66
C GLN A 265 15.78 1.39 23.80
N SER A 266 15.97 0.95 25.05
CA SER A 266 16.01 -0.47 25.41
C SER A 266 14.69 -1.15 25.01
N LYS A 267 14.69 -2.49 24.84
CA LYS A 267 13.45 -3.24 24.52
C LYS A 267 12.34 -2.98 25.53
N ALA A 268 12.67 -2.97 26.83
CA ALA A 268 11.69 -2.76 27.89
C ALA A 268 11.05 -1.38 27.82
N ASP A 269 11.87 -0.33 27.59
CA ASP A 269 11.38 1.03 27.48
C ASP A 269 10.62 1.28 26.18
N ALA A 270 11.10 0.71 25.07
CA ALA A 270 10.43 0.79 23.77
C ALA A 270 9.02 0.19 23.82
N VAL A 271 8.87 -1.00 24.42
CA VAL A 271 7.55 -1.64 24.61
C VAL A 271 6.68 -0.80 25.54
N LYS A 272 7.22 -0.36 26.68
CA LYS A 272 6.48 0.45 27.66
C LYS A 272 6.00 1.78 27.09
N LYS A 273 6.79 2.41 26.22
CA LYS A 273 6.47 3.67 25.52
C LYS A 273 5.63 3.45 24.25
N GLY A 274 5.33 2.20 23.88
CA GLY A 274 4.60 1.87 22.65
C GLY A 274 5.38 2.13 21.36
N LEU A 275 6.71 2.19 21.43
CA LEU A 275 7.60 2.40 20.28
C LEU A 275 7.93 1.11 19.53
N ALA A 276 7.83 -0.04 20.20
CA ALA A 276 7.96 -1.35 19.59
C ALA A 276 6.90 -2.30 20.14
N TYR A 277 6.07 -2.86 19.26
CA TYR A 277 5.03 -3.83 19.63
C TYR A 277 4.64 -4.69 18.43
N VAL A 278 3.90 -5.77 18.67
CA VAL A 278 3.27 -6.56 17.63
C VAL A 278 1.75 -6.42 17.77
N GLN A 279 1.06 -6.17 16.66
CA GLN A 279 -0.40 -6.08 16.62
C GLN A 279 -1.04 -7.47 16.69
N ASP A 280 -2.34 -7.54 16.97
CA ASP A 280 -3.07 -8.82 17.08
C ASP A 280 -3.00 -9.67 15.80
N ASP A 281 -2.90 -9.01 14.64
CA ASP A 281 -2.75 -9.65 13.32
C ASP A 281 -1.33 -10.18 13.04
N GLY A 282 -0.38 -9.97 13.96
CA GLY A 282 1.01 -10.38 13.83
C GLY A 282 1.93 -9.35 13.17
N THR A 283 1.42 -8.18 12.78
CA THR A 283 2.23 -7.10 12.20
C THR A 283 3.14 -6.48 13.27
N ALA A 284 4.45 -6.53 13.05
CA ALA A 284 5.40 -5.85 13.92
C ALA A 284 5.44 -4.35 13.62
N VAL A 285 5.47 -3.51 14.66
CA VAL A 285 5.50 -2.05 14.56
C VAL A 285 6.71 -1.51 15.30
N LEU A 286 7.48 -0.67 14.62
CA LEU A 286 8.61 0.08 15.17
C LEU A 286 8.39 1.55 14.84
N ARG A 287 8.38 2.45 15.83
CA ARG A 287 8.05 3.87 15.60
C ARG A 287 8.90 4.82 16.43
N VAL A 288 9.00 6.03 15.93
CA VAL A 288 9.51 7.18 16.68
C VAL A 288 8.42 7.67 17.65
N ASP A 289 8.82 8.18 18.80
CA ASP A 289 7.90 8.85 19.74
C ASP A 289 7.26 10.05 19.06
N ASN A 290 5.93 10.06 19.01
CA ASN A 290 5.11 11.14 18.45
C ASN A 290 4.11 11.67 19.49
N THR A 291 4.46 11.58 20.78
CA THR A 291 3.60 12.02 21.90
C THR A 291 4.28 13.05 22.79
N THR A 292 5.60 12.94 22.98
CA THR A 292 6.33 13.84 23.88
C THR A 292 6.74 15.13 23.17
N HIS A 293 6.39 16.27 23.77
CA HIS A 293 7.00 17.56 23.44
C HIS A 293 8.38 17.67 24.07
N LEU A 294 9.39 17.96 23.26
CA LEU A 294 10.77 18.06 23.72
C LEU A 294 11.15 19.52 23.99
N SER A 295 11.96 19.73 25.02
CA SER A 295 12.68 20.98 25.23
C SER A 295 13.87 21.09 24.26
N PRO A 296 14.35 22.31 23.96
CA PRO A 296 15.53 22.49 23.11
C PRO A 296 16.74 21.67 23.58
N GLY A 297 17.37 20.94 22.66
CA GLY A 297 18.54 20.10 22.93
C GLY A 297 18.23 18.69 23.41
N GLN A 298 16.96 18.33 23.61
CA GLN A 298 16.58 16.94 23.89
C GLN A 298 16.46 16.13 22.60
N ASN A 299 16.78 14.84 22.70
CA ASN A 299 16.64 13.87 21.61
C ASN A 299 15.28 13.19 21.65
N ARG A 300 14.78 12.79 20.46
CA ARG A 300 13.50 12.11 20.33
C ARG A 300 13.66 10.60 20.45
N ALA A 301 12.80 9.96 21.23
CA ALA A 301 12.89 8.51 21.43
C ALA A 301 12.56 7.74 20.15
N SER A 302 13.35 6.72 19.84
CA SER A 302 13.18 5.82 18.69
C SER A 302 13.73 4.44 19.01
N VAL A 303 13.74 3.54 18.03
CA VAL A 303 14.24 2.18 18.16
C VAL A 303 15.22 1.85 17.03
N ARG A 304 16.27 1.11 17.38
CA ARG A 304 17.18 0.45 16.45
C ARG A 304 17.29 -1.00 16.86
N ILE A 305 16.91 -1.91 15.97
CA ILE A 305 16.96 -3.34 16.24
C ILE A 305 17.94 -4.03 15.29
N SER A 306 18.60 -5.09 15.77
CA SER A 306 19.48 -5.92 14.97
C SER A 306 19.18 -7.40 15.15
N SER A 307 19.24 -8.19 14.07
CA SER A 307 18.99 -9.62 14.15
C SER A 307 20.02 -10.29 15.05
N LYS A 308 19.57 -11.22 15.90
CA LYS A 308 20.48 -12.01 16.74
C LYS A 308 21.38 -12.93 15.90
N LYS A 309 20.82 -13.46 14.81
CA LYS A 309 21.54 -14.28 13.86
C LYS A 309 22.35 -13.39 12.89
N LYS A 310 23.47 -13.93 12.45
CA LYS A 310 24.39 -13.33 11.48
C LYS A 310 24.43 -14.15 10.20
N TYR A 311 24.68 -13.48 9.08
CA TYR A 311 24.63 -14.07 7.76
C TYR A 311 25.91 -13.79 6.96
N ASN A 312 26.29 -14.73 6.09
CA ASN A 312 27.45 -14.64 5.19
C ASN A 312 27.05 -14.84 3.72
N GLY A 313 25.81 -14.49 3.39
CA GLY A 313 25.16 -14.76 2.12
C GLY A 313 23.73 -15.25 2.30
N GLY A 314 22.98 -15.24 1.21
CA GLY A 314 21.60 -15.70 1.17
C GLY A 314 20.70 -14.82 0.30
N LEU A 315 19.45 -15.24 0.18
CA LEU A 315 18.37 -14.45 -0.38
C LEU A 315 17.48 -13.96 0.76
N PHE A 316 17.36 -12.65 0.88
CA PHE A 316 16.62 -11.98 1.94
C PHE A 316 15.40 -11.31 1.33
N ILE A 317 14.24 -11.49 1.94
CA ILE A 317 12.97 -10.94 1.49
C ILE A 317 12.30 -10.23 2.66
N ALA A 318 12.19 -8.91 2.59
CA ALA A 318 11.55 -8.08 3.60
C ALA A 318 10.26 -7.48 3.04
N ASP A 319 9.14 -7.75 3.70
CA ASP A 319 7.82 -7.25 3.33
C ASP A 319 7.36 -6.18 4.34
N PHE A 320 7.25 -4.94 3.86
CA PHE A 320 6.80 -3.80 4.63
C PHE A 320 5.46 -3.29 4.13
N PHE A 321 4.52 -3.08 5.05
CA PHE A 321 3.25 -2.40 4.75
C PHE A 321 3.43 -0.88 4.75
N THR A 322 4.19 -0.35 5.71
CA THR A 322 4.60 1.07 5.73
C THR A 322 6.02 1.23 6.23
N MET A 323 6.65 2.34 5.84
CA MET A 323 7.92 2.83 6.35
C MET A 323 7.83 4.29 6.83
N PRO A 324 8.75 4.74 7.71
CA PRO A 324 8.85 6.14 8.11
C PRO A 324 9.15 7.07 6.92
N HIS A 325 8.61 8.29 6.95
CA HIS A 325 8.98 9.36 6.01
C HIS A 325 8.57 10.73 6.54
N GLY A 326 9.26 11.78 6.07
CA GLY A 326 9.00 13.16 6.46
C GLY A 326 10.25 13.86 6.95
N CYS A 327 10.15 15.18 7.08
CA CYS A 327 11.25 16.02 7.53
C CYS A 327 11.88 15.51 8.83
N SER A 328 13.20 15.65 8.92
CA SER A 328 14.09 15.16 9.99
C SER A 328 14.30 13.65 10.06
N LEU A 329 13.49 12.82 9.41
CA LEU A 329 13.63 11.38 9.51
C LEU A 329 14.73 10.84 8.60
N TRP A 330 15.44 9.83 9.11
CA TRP A 330 16.38 9.00 8.38
C TRP A 330 16.12 7.53 8.75
N PRO A 331 15.16 6.88 8.08
CA PRO A 331 14.88 5.46 8.26
C PRO A 331 15.79 4.58 7.40
N ALA A 332 16.15 3.42 7.93
CA ALA A 332 16.94 2.43 7.21
C ALA A 332 16.50 0.98 7.50
N TYR A 333 16.44 0.15 6.46
CA TYR A 333 16.57 -1.31 6.53
C TYR A 333 17.83 -1.72 5.78
N TRP A 334 18.76 -2.30 6.51
CA TRP A 334 20.13 -2.51 6.08
C TRP A 334 20.76 -3.71 6.79
N SER A 335 22.02 -3.99 6.51
CA SER A 335 22.78 -5.00 7.25
C SER A 335 24.23 -4.59 7.42
N VAL A 336 24.86 -5.04 8.50
CA VAL A 336 26.20 -4.59 8.86
C VAL A 336 27.04 -5.72 9.46
N GLY A 337 28.29 -5.82 9.00
CA GLY A 337 29.30 -6.70 9.56
C GLY A 337 30.11 -6.05 10.71
N PRO A 338 31.02 -6.79 11.34
CA PRO A 338 31.85 -6.27 12.43
C PRO A 338 32.90 -5.27 11.93
N ASN A 339 33.40 -4.41 12.84
CA ASN A 339 34.51 -3.49 12.59
C ASN A 339 34.29 -2.59 11.35
N TRP A 340 33.14 -1.93 11.30
CA TRP A 340 32.77 -1.04 10.20
C TRP A 340 33.90 -0.07 9.81
N PRO A 341 34.19 0.12 8.51
CA PRO A 341 33.50 -0.46 7.34
C PRO A 341 34.14 -1.80 6.86
N SER A 342 35.05 -2.40 7.64
CA SER A 342 35.84 -3.57 7.20
C SER A 342 35.01 -4.83 7.01
N GLY A 343 33.94 -5.01 7.80
CA GLY A 343 33.00 -6.12 7.66
C GLY A 343 31.86 -5.83 6.69
N GLY A 344 31.84 -4.66 6.05
CA GLY A 344 30.83 -4.26 5.07
C GLY A 344 29.53 -3.73 5.68
N GLU A 345 28.83 -2.93 4.89
CA GLU A 345 27.48 -2.42 5.11
C GLU A 345 26.68 -2.53 3.81
N ILE A 346 25.42 -2.96 3.91
CA ILE A 346 24.51 -3.11 2.78
C ILE A 346 23.19 -2.40 3.10
N ASP A 347 22.96 -1.25 2.48
CA ASP A 347 21.74 -0.46 2.64
C ASP A 347 20.74 -0.80 1.54
N ILE A 348 19.62 -1.40 1.94
CA ILE A 348 18.61 -1.93 1.02
C ILE A 348 17.46 -0.93 0.84
N LEU A 349 17.04 -0.32 1.94
CA LEU A 349 16.00 0.69 1.96
C LEU A 349 16.47 1.83 2.87
N GLU A 350 16.91 2.93 2.27
CA GLU A 350 17.44 4.09 2.97
C GLU A 350 17.04 5.38 2.26
N GLY A 351 16.78 6.42 3.05
CA GLY A 351 16.61 7.77 2.56
C GLY A 351 16.47 8.75 3.70
N ARG A 352 16.16 10.00 3.36
CA ARG A 352 16.06 11.08 4.35
C ARG A 352 14.97 12.08 4.02
N ASN A 353 14.50 12.77 5.05
CA ASN A 353 13.59 13.92 4.93
C ASN A 353 12.39 13.59 4.02
N THR A 354 12.20 14.39 2.97
CA THR A 354 11.08 14.35 2.03
C THR A 354 11.38 13.56 0.75
N GLN A 355 12.50 12.83 0.70
CA GLN A 355 12.82 12.00 -0.46
C GLN A 355 11.68 11.03 -0.78
N SER A 356 11.45 10.81 -2.07
CA SER A 356 10.37 9.96 -2.60
C SER A 356 10.89 8.73 -3.32
N LYS A 357 12.20 8.57 -3.45
CA LYS A 357 12.84 7.45 -4.13
C LYS A 357 13.91 6.87 -3.24
N ASN A 358 14.00 5.54 -3.22
CA ASN A 358 14.93 4.82 -2.39
C ASN A 358 16.37 5.03 -2.86
N GLN A 359 17.30 4.98 -1.92
CA GLN A 359 18.72 4.88 -2.18
C GLN A 359 19.22 3.54 -1.62
N MET A 360 19.93 2.79 -2.46
CA MET A 360 20.61 1.55 -2.05
C MET A 360 22.11 1.77 -2.14
N THR A 361 22.86 1.47 -1.08
CA THR A 361 24.28 1.82 -0.96
C THR A 361 25.08 0.64 -0.39
N LEU A 362 26.36 0.53 -0.81
CA LEU A 362 27.34 -0.30 -0.11
C LEU A 362 28.44 0.57 0.48
N HIS A 363 28.84 0.23 1.71
CA HIS A 363 30.02 0.76 2.38
C HIS A 363 30.99 -0.38 2.69
N THR A 364 32.26 -0.20 2.34
CA THR A 364 33.29 -1.23 2.39
C THR A 364 34.65 -0.64 2.76
N SER A 365 35.66 -1.48 2.96
CA SER A 365 37.06 -1.06 2.88
C SER A 365 37.46 -0.72 1.43
N HIS A 366 38.68 -0.23 1.22
CA HIS A 366 39.22 0.04 -0.12
C HIS A 366 39.19 -1.21 -1.03
N GLY A 367 38.95 -1.01 -2.33
CA GLY A 367 39.02 -2.07 -3.33
C GLY A 367 37.68 -2.51 -3.95
N CYS A 368 36.57 -1.86 -3.58
CA CYS A 368 35.24 -2.15 -4.10
C CYS A 368 34.66 -0.93 -4.83
N SER A 369 34.17 -1.13 -6.06
CA SER A 369 33.57 -0.08 -6.89
C SER A 369 32.52 -0.58 -7.87
N VAL A 370 31.66 0.34 -8.32
CA VAL A 370 30.65 0.11 -9.37
C VAL A 370 31.21 0.51 -10.74
N VAL A 371 31.18 -0.42 -11.70
CA VAL A 371 31.53 -0.14 -13.10
C VAL A 371 30.30 0.36 -13.85
N LYS A 372 30.10 1.68 -13.88
CA LYS A 372 28.87 2.34 -14.38
C LYS A 372 28.38 1.83 -15.74
N ASP A 373 29.26 1.72 -16.73
CA ASP A 373 28.86 1.31 -18.10
C ASP A 373 28.40 -0.15 -18.18
N ALA A 374 28.88 -0.99 -17.27
CA ALA A 374 28.47 -2.39 -17.17
C ALA A 374 27.11 -2.52 -16.50
N VAL A 375 26.87 -1.78 -15.41
CA VAL A 375 25.64 -1.94 -14.61
C VAL A 375 24.46 -1.11 -15.12
N SER A 376 24.68 0.06 -15.71
CA SER A 376 23.60 0.99 -16.11
C SER A 376 22.63 0.43 -17.16
N LYS A 377 23.00 -0.66 -17.86
CA LYS A 377 22.17 -1.34 -18.86
C LYS A 377 21.38 -2.52 -18.30
N ILE A 378 21.67 -2.93 -17.06
CA ILE A 378 21.13 -4.15 -16.44
C ILE A 378 20.42 -3.88 -15.12
N VAL A 379 20.30 -2.61 -14.72
CA VAL A 379 19.50 -2.17 -13.57
C VAL A 379 18.47 -1.12 -14.00
N SER A 380 17.41 -0.92 -13.22
CA SER A 380 16.42 0.13 -13.45
C SER A 380 16.79 1.49 -12.85
N SER A 381 17.72 1.51 -11.88
CA SER A 381 18.11 2.70 -11.13
C SER A 381 19.14 3.59 -11.83
N THR A 382 19.23 4.84 -11.36
CA THR A 382 20.35 5.72 -11.71
C THR A 382 21.55 5.42 -10.84
N VAL A 383 22.71 5.21 -11.46
CA VAL A 383 23.98 4.99 -10.74
C VAL A 383 24.44 6.30 -10.11
N GLY A 384 24.62 6.30 -8.79
CA GLY A 384 25.17 7.38 -7.99
C GLY A 384 26.69 7.33 -7.91
N ASN A 385 27.24 7.46 -6.69
CA ASN A 385 28.67 7.35 -6.47
C ASN A 385 29.19 5.95 -6.81
N LEU A 386 30.42 5.87 -7.34
CA LEU A 386 31.00 4.62 -7.84
C LEU A 386 31.91 3.93 -6.82
N GLN A 387 32.48 4.67 -5.86
CA GLN A 387 33.44 4.12 -4.90
C GLN A 387 32.73 3.69 -3.62
N CYS A 388 32.86 2.42 -3.28
CA CYS A 388 32.18 1.85 -2.11
C CYS A 388 33.00 1.99 -0.83
N ALA A 389 34.25 2.42 -0.94
CA ALA A 389 35.16 2.54 0.18
C ALA A 389 34.75 3.72 1.07
N SER A 390 34.50 3.45 2.35
CA SER A 390 34.33 4.50 3.36
C SER A 390 35.63 4.69 4.12
N SER A 391 36.11 5.94 4.23
CA SER A 391 37.35 6.23 4.96
C SER A 391 37.43 7.69 5.41
N GLY A 392 37.97 7.90 6.61
CA GLY A 392 38.06 9.24 7.19
C GLY A 392 36.68 9.89 7.29
N ASN A 393 36.51 11.01 6.58
CA ASN A 393 35.25 11.76 6.56
C ASN A 393 34.40 11.46 5.31
N ASP A 394 34.86 10.61 4.38
CA ASP A 394 34.07 10.19 3.23
C ASP A 394 33.30 8.92 3.59
N ASN A 395 31.99 9.08 3.76
CA ASN A 395 31.05 7.98 3.95
C ASN A 395 29.98 7.96 2.86
N THR A 396 30.31 8.35 1.63
CA THR A 396 29.33 8.40 0.55
C THR A 396 28.88 6.99 0.12
N GLY A 397 29.78 6.01 0.19
CA GLY A 397 29.55 4.65 -0.32
C GLY A 397 29.26 4.65 -1.82
N CYS A 398 29.03 3.48 -2.41
CA CYS A 398 28.62 3.38 -3.82
C CYS A 398 27.15 2.99 -3.90
N GLY A 399 26.37 3.79 -4.62
CA GLY A 399 24.92 3.73 -4.51
C GLY A 399 24.17 3.81 -5.81
N PHE A 400 22.91 3.39 -5.73
CA PHE A 400 21.91 3.46 -6.79
C PHE A 400 20.70 4.22 -6.25
N HIS A 401 20.14 5.10 -7.08
CA HIS A 401 18.90 5.80 -6.78
C HIS A 401 17.78 5.19 -7.61
N ASP A 402 16.77 4.62 -6.95
CA ASP A 402 15.62 4.02 -7.63
C ASP A 402 14.97 5.03 -8.56
N ALA A 403 14.47 4.56 -9.70
CA ALA A 403 13.72 5.39 -10.63
C ALA A 403 12.24 5.51 -10.23
N ASP A 404 11.72 4.48 -9.55
CA ASP A 404 10.31 4.34 -9.16
C ASP A 404 10.00 5.18 -7.92
N GLU A 405 9.01 6.07 -8.04
CA GLU A 405 8.53 6.88 -6.93
C GLU A 405 7.79 6.08 -5.86
N ARG A 406 7.37 4.84 -6.14
CA ARG A 406 6.74 3.94 -5.17
C ARG A 406 7.75 3.27 -4.24
N SER A 407 9.05 3.39 -4.53
CA SER A 407 10.11 2.70 -3.77
C SER A 407 10.27 3.22 -2.34
N TYR A 408 9.91 4.49 -2.06
CA TYR A 408 10.23 5.08 -0.77
C TYR A 408 9.16 6.03 -0.23
N GLY A 409 9.07 6.07 1.10
CA GLY A 409 8.36 7.05 1.89
C GLY A 409 6.86 7.15 1.61
N HIS A 410 6.37 8.37 1.34
CA HIS A 410 4.92 8.61 1.21
C HIS A 410 4.28 7.73 0.14
N ASN A 411 4.89 7.68 -1.04
CA ASN A 411 4.38 6.95 -2.18
C ASN A 411 4.49 5.43 -1.96
N PHE A 412 5.52 4.94 -1.26
CA PHE A 412 5.56 3.55 -0.79
C PHE A 412 4.35 3.23 0.08
N ASN A 413 4.07 4.07 1.09
CA ASN A 413 3.00 3.85 2.05
C ASN A 413 1.60 3.88 1.43
N ILE A 414 1.27 4.87 0.58
CA ILE A 414 -0.08 4.98 -0.01
C ILE A 414 -0.38 3.86 -1.02
N ASN A 415 0.65 3.18 -1.52
CA ASN A 415 0.51 2.00 -2.40
C ASN A 415 0.47 0.67 -1.62
N GLY A 416 0.34 0.70 -0.29
CA GLY A 416 0.32 -0.50 0.55
C GLY A 416 1.70 -1.13 0.77
N GLY A 417 2.75 -0.35 0.56
CA GLY A 417 4.14 -0.77 0.69
C GLY A 417 4.58 -1.73 -0.41
N GLY A 418 5.38 -2.72 -0.04
CA GLY A 418 5.98 -3.64 -1.00
C GLY A 418 7.03 -4.54 -0.38
N VAL A 419 7.70 -5.28 -1.26
CA VAL A 419 8.77 -6.22 -0.92
C VAL A 419 10.10 -5.68 -1.42
N TYR A 420 11.07 -5.64 -0.51
CA TYR A 420 12.48 -5.52 -0.85
C TYR A 420 13.14 -6.89 -0.77
N ALA A 421 13.68 -7.35 -1.89
CA ALA A 421 14.47 -8.57 -1.94
C ALA A 421 15.92 -8.24 -2.25
N HIS A 422 16.86 -8.85 -1.53
CA HIS A 422 18.27 -8.78 -1.91
C HIS A 422 18.93 -10.14 -1.87
N LEU A 423 19.77 -10.40 -2.87
CA LEU A 423 20.53 -11.62 -3.03
C LEU A 423 22.01 -11.30 -2.85
N TRP A 424 22.64 -11.94 -1.87
CA TRP A 424 24.08 -11.88 -1.64
C TRP A 424 24.68 -13.27 -1.88
N ASN A 425 25.49 -13.40 -2.93
CA ASN A 425 26.17 -14.63 -3.29
C ASN A 425 27.51 -14.36 -4.01
N SER A 426 28.16 -15.41 -4.50
CA SER A 426 29.46 -15.32 -5.20
C SER A 426 29.48 -14.45 -6.46
N LYS A 427 28.34 -14.09 -7.05
CA LYS A 427 28.27 -13.19 -8.20
C LYS A 427 28.22 -11.71 -7.80
N GLY A 428 27.86 -11.41 -6.56
CA GLY A 428 27.66 -10.05 -6.10
C GLY A 428 26.46 -9.88 -5.15
N ILE A 429 26.05 -8.64 -5.01
CA ILE A 429 24.84 -8.23 -4.29
C ILE A 429 23.85 -7.64 -5.29
N THR A 430 22.63 -8.18 -5.34
CA THR A 430 21.55 -7.72 -6.22
C THR A 430 20.33 -7.35 -5.39
N VAL A 431 19.66 -6.25 -5.72
CA VAL A 431 18.47 -5.76 -5.00
C VAL A 431 17.32 -5.57 -5.98
N TRP A 432 16.12 -5.98 -5.56
CA TRP A 432 14.86 -5.74 -6.24
C TRP A 432 13.87 -5.07 -5.28
N PHE A 433 13.11 -4.13 -5.83
CA PHE A 433 11.90 -3.61 -5.24
C PHE A 433 10.69 -4.10 -6.04
N PHE A 434 9.69 -4.64 -5.34
CA PHE A 434 8.37 -4.94 -5.89
C PHE A 434 7.32 -4.14 -5.13
N SER A 435 6.57 -3.29 -5.84
CA SER A 435 5.39 -2.66 -5.24
C SER A 435 4.36 -3.72 -4.86
N ARG A 436 3.46 -3.42 -3.91
CA ARG A 436 2.51 -4.39 -3.34
C ARG A 436 1.78 -5.26 -4.38
N SER A 437 1.35 -4.70 -5.51
CA SER A 437 0.61 -5.42 -6.56
C SER A 437 1.50 -6.18 -7.55
N GLU A 438 2.82 -6.00 -7.47
CA GLU A 438 3.82 -6.56 -8.39
C GLU A 438 4.69 -7.64 -7.71
N ILE A 439 4.37 -8.02 -6.46
CA ILE A 439 5.10 -9.07 -5.73
C ILE A 439 4.97 -10.40 -6.49
N PRO A 440 6.09 -11.03 -6.89
CA PRO A 440 6.09 -12.32 -7.56
C PRO A 440 5.40 -13.44 -6.75
N GLU A 441 4.63 -14.30 -7.42
CA GLU A 441 3.91 -15.43 -6.79
C GLU A 441 4.85 -16.44 -6.12
N ASP A 442 6.08 -16.56 -6.61
CA ASP A 442 7.09 -17.46 -6.04
C ASP A 442 7.60 -16.97 -4.67
N ILE A 443 7.58 -15.64 -4.42
CA ILE A 443 7.81 -15.07 -3.08
C ILE A 443 6.66 -15.41 -2.14
N THR A 444 5.40 -15.18 -2.56
CA THR A 444 4.23 -15.40 -1.69
C THR A 444 3.98 -16.88 -1.41
N SER A 445 4.37 -17.78 -2.32
CA SER A 445 4.35 -19.23 -2.13
C SER A 445 5.59 -19.79 -1.41
N LYS A 446 6.50 -18.93 -0.93
CA LYS A 446 7.73 -19.30 -0.20
C LYS A 446 8.67 -20.23 -0.98
N ASN A 447 8.71 -20.08 -2.30
CA ASN A 447 9.60 -20.83 -3.20
C ASN A 447 10.30 -19.88 -4.19
N PRO A 448 11.07 -18.90 -3.69
CA PRO A 448 11.55 -17.79 -4.50
C PRO A 448 12.57 -18.23 -5.56
N ASN A 449 12.47 -17.65 -6.75
CA ASN A 449 13.40 -17.85 -7.85
C ASN A 449 13.82 -16.50 -8.46
N PRO A 450 14.93 -15.91 -7.98
CA PRO A 450 15.43 -14.62 -8.45
C PRO A 450 15.73 -14.55 -9.96
N ASP A 451 16.03 -15.67 -10.62
CA ASP A 451 16.29 -15.70 -12.07
C ASP A 451 15.05 -15.33 -12.91
N LYS A 452 13.85 -15.32 -12.30
CA LYS A 452 12.58 -14.98 -12.95
C LYS A 452 12.08 -13.57 -12.64
N TRP A 453 12.73 -12.83 -11.75
CA TRP A 453 12.25 -11.54 -11.27
C TRP A 453 12.53 -10.36 -12.21
N GLY A 454 13.30 -10.59 -13.28
CA GLY A 454 13.60 -9.57 -14.27
C GLY A 454 14.67 -8.59 -13.81
N THR A 455 14.61 -7.36 -14.32
CA THR A 455 15.65 -6.35 -14.11
C THR A 455 15.69 -5.89 -12.65
N PRO A 456 16.85 -6.00 -11.96
CA PRO A 456 17.01 -5.52 -10.59
C PRO A 456 17.03 -4.00 -10.47
N SER A 457 16.72 -3.50 -9.26
CA SER A 457 16.90 -2.09 -8.90
C SER A 457 18.39 -1.74 -8.77
N ALA A 458 19.20 -2.61 -8.15
CA ALA A 458 20.63 -2.38 -7.98
C ALA A 458 21.44 -3.67 -8.15
N PHE A 459 22.69 -3.54 -8.60
CA PHE A 459 23.62 -4.67 -8.72
C PHE A 459 25.07 -4.23 -8.54
N TRP A 460 25.75 -4.83 -7.56
CA TRP A 460 27.19 -4.73 -7.34
C TRP A 460 27.85 -6.05 -7.69
N ALA A 461 28.61 -6.07 -8.79
CA ALA A 461 29.25 -7.27 -9.31
C ALA A 461 30.50 -7.65 -8.49
N ALA A 462 30.67 -8.95 -8.23
CA ALA A 462 31.81 -9.48 -7.49
C ALA A 462 33.17 -9.16 -8.15
N ASP A 463 33.20 -9.07 -9.49
CA ASP A 463 34.42 -8.80 -10.26
C ASP A 463 35.05 -7.42 -9.95
N SER A 464 34.24 -6.43 -9.59
CA SER A 464 34.69 -5.07 -9.26
C SER A 464 34.53 -4.72 -7.78
N CYS A 465 33.96 -5.64 -6.99
CA CYS A 465 33.75 -5.52 -5.56
C CYS A 465 33.71 -6.92 -4.95
N SER A 466 34.83 -7.38 -4.37
CA SER A 466 34.86 -8.74 -3.81
C SER A 466 33.81 -8.92 -2.70
N MET A 467 33.16 -10.08 -2.68
CA MET A 467 32.25 -10.43 -1.58
C MET A 467 32.97 -10.66 -0.25
N ASP A 468 34.31 -10.77 -0.26
CA ASP A 468 35.14 -10.86 0.95
C ASP A 468 35.11 -9.57 1.80
N HIS A 469 34.59 -8.47 1.27
CA HIS A 469 34.34 -7.25 2.03
C HIS A 469 33.17 -7.37 3.02
N PHE A 470 32.35 -8.42 2.88
CA PHE A 470 31.12 -8.61 3.64
C PHE A 470 31.23 -9.88 4.48
N SER A 471 31.03 -9.76 5.80
CA SER A 471 31.08 -10.92 6.69
C SER A 471 30.23 -10.74 7.93
N ASP A 472 29.59 -11.80 8.39
CA ASP A 472 28.89 -11.86 9.67
C ASP A 472 27.82 -10.77 9.87
N HIS A 473 27.06 -10.49 8.80
CA HIS A 473 26.08 -9.41 8.77
C HIS A 473 24.89 -9.68 9.69
N SER A 474 24.57 -8.73 10.56
CA SER A 474 23.26 -8.65 11.21
C SER A 474 22.34 -7.74 10.39
N LEU A 475 21.09 -8.15 10.20
CA LEU A 475 20.05 -7.28 9.64
C LEU A 475 19.73 -6.18 10.66
N VAL A 476 19.45 -4.96 10.22
CA VAL A 476 19.18 -3.80 11.07
C VAL A 476 17.96 -3.04 10.54
N ILE A 477 17.11 -2.61 11.46
CA ILE A 477 16.01 -1.69 11.17
C ILE A 477 16.05 -0.58 12.21
N ASP A 478 16.04 0.66 11.75
CA ASP A 478 15.99 1.80 12.63
C ASP A 478 15.35 3.03 12.00
N THR A 479 15.22 4.06 12.83
CA THR A 479 14.92 5.41 12.38
C THR A 479 15.66 6.38 13.28
N THR A 480 16.74 6.94 12.76
CA THR A 480 17.39 8.10 13.38
C THR A 480 16.72 9.40 12.91
N LEU A 481 17.10 10.52 13.53
CA LEU A 481 16.59 11.84 13.20
C LEU A 481 17.75 12.82 13.05
N CYS A 482 17.68 13.71 12.07
CA CYS A 482 18.72 14.69 11.78
C CYS A 482 20.07 14.00 11.49
N GLY A 483 21.08 14.22 12.33
CA GLY A 483 22.38 13.59 12.20
C GLY A 483 23.14 13.98 10.93
N ASP A 484 24.14 13.16 10.64
CA ASP A 484 25.14 13.41 9.60
C ASP A 484 24.55 13.51 8.18
N LEU A 485 23.37 12.93 7.95
CA LEU A 485 22.71 12.94 6.65
C LEU A 485 21.45 13.84 6.65
N ALA A 486 20.36 13.44 7.32
CA ALA A 486 19.10 14.18 7.26
C ALA A 486 19.20 15.59 7.85
N GLY A 487 20.04 15.79 8.87
CA GLY A 487 20.27 17.08 9.52
C GLY A 487 21.00 18.05 8.59
N ASN A 488 22.05 17.56 7.92
CA ASN A 488 22.86 18.35 7.01
C ASN A 488 22.12 18.77 5.73
N THR A 489 21.19 17.95 5.24
CA THR A 489 20.41 18.26 4.03
C THR A 489 19.02 18.85 4.31
N PHE A 490 18.63 19.02 5.58
CA PHE A 490 17.28 19.35 6.02
C PHE A 490 16.63 20.51 5.22
N SER A 491 17.27 21.69 5.20
CA SER A 491 16.73 22.84 4.46
C SER A 491 16.80 22.65 2.94
N GLY A 492 17.80 21.93 2.44
CA GLY A 492 17.95 21.62 1.01
C GLY A 492 16.87 20.68 0.48
N ASP A 493 16.38 19.79 1.34
CA ASP A 493 15.27 18.87 1.06
C ASP A 493 13.89 19.53 1.26
N GLY A 494 13.85 20.86 1.42
CA GLY A 494 12.60 21.64 1.52
C GLY A 494 11.94 21.63 2.90
N CYS A 495 12.65 21.20 3.95
CA CYS A 495 12.09 21.17 5.29
C CYS A 495 12.13 22.53 6.00
N PRO A 496 11.09 22.90 6.76
CA PRO A 496 10.98 24.21 7.38
C PRO A 496 11.79 24.32 8.67
N GLY A 497 12.43 25.47 8.88
CA GLY A 497 13.18 25.77 10.10
C GLY A 497 14.51 25.00 10.19
N SER A 498 14.89 24.61 11.42
CA SER A 498 16.06 23.76 11.67
C SER A 498 15.64 22.36 12.10
N CYS A 499 16.45 21.35 11.77
CA CYS A 499 16.15 19.97 12.11
C CYS A 499 15.98 19.77 13.63
N SER A 500 16.87 20.36 14.44
CA SER A 500 16.81 20.28 15.91
C SER A 500 15.59 20.98 16.54
N ALA A 501 15.00 21.97 15.86
CA ALA A 501 13.73 22.57 16.28
C ALA A 501 12.55 21.72 15.82
N PHE A 502 12.62 21.18 14.60
CA PHE A 502 11.55 20.38 14.01
C PHE A 502 11.24 19.12 14.81
N ILE A 503 12.28 18.49 15.40
CA ILE A 503 12.08 17.31 16.24
C ILE A 503 11.39 17.60 17.58
N GLN A 504 11.17 18.86 17.98
CA GLN A 504 10.57 19.16 19.28
C GLN A 504 9.06 18.92 19.31
N ASP A 505 8.39 19.07 18.17
CA ASP A 505 6.95 18.85 18.05
C ASP A 505 6.63 17.38 17.72
N PRO A 506 5.97 16.64 18.63
CA PRO A 506 5.60 15.25 18.41
C PRO A 506 4.64 15.05 17.23
N ASN A 507 3.84 16.06 16.88
CA ASN A 507 2.85 15.95 15.79
C ASN A 507 3.52 15.82 14.40
N ASN A 508 4.81 16.10 14.30
CA ASN A 508 5.56 15.89 13.07
C ASN A 508 5.85 14.41 12.77
N PHE A 509 5.54 13.49 13.69
CA PHE A 509 6.02 12.10 13.65
C PHE A 509 4.91 11.04 13.53
N HIS A 510 3.70 11.41 13.11
CA HIS A 510 2.60 10.45 12.88
C HIS A 510 2.92 9.41 11.79
N THR A 511 3.73 9.79 10.80
CA THR A 511 4.18 8.93 9.70
C THR A 511 5.47 8.16 10.03
N ALA A 512 6.08 8.39 11.20
CA ALA A 512 7.39 7.87 11.56
C ALA A 512 7.34 6.44 12.12
N ARG A 513 6.79 5.50 11.34
CA ARG A 513 6.61 4.10 11.76
C ARG A 513 6.84 3.09 10.64
N TRP A 514 7.56 2.04 10.98
CA TRP A 514 7.59 0.79 10.23
C TRP A 514 6.40 -0.08 10.63
N LYS A 515 5.72 -0.65 9.64
CA LYS A 515 4.78 -1.78 9.82
C LYS A 515 5.31 -2.94 8.96
N LEU A 516 5.75 -4.01 9.60
CA LEU A 516 6.41 -5.14 8.95
C LEU A 516 5.48 -6.36 8.95
N ASN A 517 5.32 -6.96 7.78
CA ASN A 517 4.62 -8.24 7.66
C ASN A 517 5.57 -9.39 8.05
N TYR A 518 6.74 -9.46 7.41
CA TYR A 518 7.77 -10.44 7.72
C TYR A 518 9.13 -10.07 7.13
N ILE A 519 10.19 -10.73 7.63
CA ILE A 519 11.48 -10.86 6.94
C ILE A 519 11.82 -12.34 6.84
N SER A 520 12.10 -12.84 5.63
CA SER A 520 12.49 -14.22 5.39
C SER A 520 13.91 -14.28 4.82
N VAL A 521 14.69 -15.26 5.27
CA VAL A 521 16.04 -15.53 4.76
C VAL A 521 16.06 -16.93 4.18
N TYR A 522 16.62 -17.08 2.99
CA TYR A 522 16.76 -18.35 2.29
C TYR A 522 18.22 -18.60 1.93
N GLN A 523 18.62 -19.88 1.97
CA GLN A 523 19.94 -20.32 1.54
C GLN A 523 19.87 -21.12 0.26
N SER A 524 20.90 -21.00 -0.59
CA SER A 524 21.06 -21.87 -1.75
C SER A 524 21.25 -23.31 -1.29
N SER A 525 20.46 -24.21 -1.87
CA SER A 525 20.47 -25.65 -1.57
C SER A 525 21.63 -26.40 -2.22
#